data_AF-A0A924KYR3-F1
#
_entry.id   AF-A0A924KYR3-F1
#
_cell.length_a   1.000
_cell.length_b   1.000
_cell.length_c   1.000
_cell.angle_alpha   90.00
_cell.angle_beta   90.00
_cell.angle_gamma   90.00
#
_symmetry.space_group_name_H-M   'P 1'
#
loop_
_entity.id
_entity.type
_entity.pdbx_description
1 polymer ?
#
loop_
_entity_poly.entity_id
_entity_poly.type
_entity_poly.pdbx_seq_one_letter_code
_entity_poly.pdbx_strand_id
1 'polypeptide(L)'
;MKRTIYLTAIIGFIITTPLFFCSPKNMQPPNEIALGKQLFFDSILSSTYKLSCASCHKPEFAFADTSAVSLGVHNRKGVRNTPSAMNVSNAAFFFWDGRAATLEEQALMPISNPVEMNLPVDSAV
;
A
#
# COMPACT_ATOMS: atom_id res chain seq x y z
N MET A 1 -38.44 8.25 28.20
CA MET A 1 -37.25 8.52 29.05
C MET A 1 -36.23 7.35 29.06
N LYS A 2 -35.93 6.72 27.92
CA LYS A 2 -34.87 5.69 27.79
C LYS A 2 -34.07 5.79 26.48
N ARG A 3 -34.23 6.88 25.73
CA ARG A 3 -33.56 7.11 24.43
C ARG A 3 -32.36 8.06 24.53
N THR A 4 -32.22 8.79 25.62
CA THR A 4 -31.15 9.78 25.84
C THR A 4 -29.91 9.20 26.52
N ILE A 5 -29.95 7.93 26.98
CA ILE A 5 -28.86 7.31 27.75
C ILE A 5 -27.85 6.58 26.86
N TYR A 6 -28.18 6.25 25.61
CA TYR A 6 -27.27 5.53 24.70
C TYR A 6 -26.36 6.45 23.88
N LEU A 7 -26.56 7.78 23.92
CA LEU A 7 -25.80 8.73 23.10
C LEU A 7 -24.55 9.30 23.80
N THR A 8 -24.39 9.10 25.11
CA THR A 8 -23.27 9.64 25.89
C THR A 8 -22.08 8.67 26.01
N ALA A 9 -22.16 7.48 25.42
CA ALA A 9 -21.11 6.47 25.51
C ALA A 9 -20.11 6.46 24.33
N ILE A 10 -20.11 7.49 23.46
CA ILE A 10 -19.24 7.56 22.26
C ILE A 10 -18.20 8.69 22.33
N ILE A 11 -18.27 9.58 23.32
CA ILE A 11 -17.38 10.76 23.38
C ILE A 11 -16.56 10.68 24.66
N GLY A 12 -15.39 10.06 24.59
CA GLY A 12 -14.54 9.93 25.77
C GLY A 12 -13.20 9.27 25.52
N PHE A 13 -12.50 9.62 24.43
CA PHE A 13 -11.07 9.31 24.33
C PHE A 13 -10.34 10.28 23.40
N ILE A 14 -10.34 11.55 23.78
CA ILE A 14 -9.34 12.50 23.29
C ILE A 14 -8.73 13.11 24.56
N ILE A 15 -7.43 13.41 24.49
CA ILE A 15 -6.58 14.01 25.53
C ILE A 15 -5.79 12.95 26.34
N THR A 16 -4.60 12.62 25.86
CA THR A 16 -3.31 12.77 26.59
C THR A 16 -2.25 11.83 25.99
N THR A 17 -1.53 12.27 24.96
CA THR A 17 -0.20 11.70 24.67
C THR A 17 0.79 12.86 24.58
N PRO A 18 1.90 12.83 25.33
CA PRO A 18 2.89 13.89 25.26
C PRO A 18 3.54 13.88 23.88
N LEU A 19 3.77 15.07 23.34
CA LEU A 19 4.61 15.28 22.17
C LEU A 19 6.02 14.78 22.51
N PHE A 20 6.35 13.55 22.08
CA PHE A 20 7.73 13.10 22.02
C PHE A 20 8.45 13.95 20.97
N PHE A 21 9.18 14.95 21.44
CA PHE A 21 10.24 15.60 20.67
C PHE A 21 11.30 14.56 20.35
N CYS A 22 11.26 14.00 19.13
CA CYS A 22 12.41 13.28 18.59
C CYS A 22 13.34 14.31 17.94
N SER A 23 14.50 14.49 18.55
CA SER A 23 15.59 15.31 18.00
C SER A 23 16.24 14.56 16.82
N PRO A 24 16.53 15.22 15.68
CA PRO A 24 17.02 14.51 14.51
C PRO A 24 18.53 14.27 14.65
N LYS A 25 18.93 13.03 14.92
CA LYS A 25 20.33 12.63 14.73
C LYS A 25 20.47 11.17 14.30
N ASN A 26 20.46 10.97 12.98
CA ASN A 26 21.50 10.28 12.21
C ASN A 26 20.94 9.66 10.92
N MET A 27 21.74 9.77 9.86
CA MET A 27 21.57 9.18 8.54
C MET A 27 21.66 7.64 8.63
N GLN A 28 20.59 7.00 9.10
CA GLN A 28 20.29 5.60 8.79
C GLN A 28 19.44 5.57 7.52
N PRO A 29 19.44 4.48 6.71
CA PRO A 29 18.30 4.26 5.83
C PRO A 29 17.05 4.44 6.70
N PRO A 30 16.08 5.24 6.26
CA PRO A 30 14.96 5.50 7.14
C PRO A 30 14.34 4.12 7.41
N ASN A 31 13.95 3.85 8.67
CA ASN A 31 13.52 2.51 9.13
C ASN A 31 12.61 1.81 8.10
N GLU A 32 12.52 0.47 8.10
CA GLU A 32 11.85 -0.31 7.03
C GLU A 32 10.51 0.27 6.55
N ILE A 33 9.72 0.86 7.45
CA ILE A 33 8.48 1.60 7.16
C ILE A 33 8.72 2.77 6.19
N ALA A 34 9.70 3.61 6.47
CA ALA A 34 10.02 4.76 5.66
C ALA A 34 10.69 4.40 4.33
N LEU A 35 11.53 3.36 4.29
CA LEU A 35 12.03 2.81 3.02
C LEU A 35 10.87 2.26 2.18
N GLY A 36 9.99 1.43 2.80
CA GLY A 36 8.80 0.90 2.14
C GLY A 36 7.87 2.00 1.64
N LYS A 37 7.68 3.06 2.43
CA LYS A 37 6.95 4.25 1.99
C LYS A 37 7.59 4.88 0.77
N GLN A 38 8.91 5.08 0.75
CA GLN A 38 9.59 5.64 -0.42
C GLN A 38 9.37 4.75 -1.65
N LEU A 39 9.63 3.45 -1.54
CA LEU A 39 9.47 2.48 -2.63
C LEU A 39 8.02 2.39 -3.13
N PHE A 40 7.03 2.57 -2.26
CA PHE A 40 5.61 2.56 -2.65
C PHE A 40 5.26 3.65 -3.68
N PHE A 41 5.92 4.80 -3.58
CA PHE A 41 5.70 5.95 -4.47
C PHE A 41 6.77 6.06 -5.57
N ASP A 42 7.89 5.37 -5.45
CA ASP A 42 8.99 5.42 -6.40
C ASP A 42 8.71 4.55 -7.63
N SER A 43 9.00 5.06 -8.83
CA SER A 43 8.83 4.33 -10.09
C SER A 43 10.04 3.49 -10.47
N ILE A 44 11.11 3.50 -9.66
CA ILE A 44 12.35 2.75 -9.88
C ILE A 44 12.13 1.25 -10.06
N LEU A 45 11.06 0.70 -9.50
CA LEU A 45 10.73 -0.73 -9.57
C LEU A 45 9.96 -1.13 -10.86
N SER A 46 9.74 -0.20 -11.79
CA SER A 46 9.14 -0.48 -13.10
C SER A 46 10.18 -0.41 -14.20
N SER A 47 10.10 -1.32 -15.17
CA SER A 47 10.98 -1.34 -16.35
C SER A 47 10.93 -0.06 -17.21
N THR A 48 9.91 0.77 -17.01
CA THR A 48 9.72 2.03 -17.74
C THR A 48 10.04 3.27 -16.90
N TYR A 49 10.33 3.10 -15.60
CA TYR A 49 10.48 4.20 -14.63
C TYR A 49 9.26 5.14 -14.56
N LYS A 50 8.07 4.66 -14.94
CA LYS A 50 6.82 5.46 -14.99
C LYS A 50 5.72 4.98 -14.05
N LEU A 51 5.85 3.78 -13.49
CA LEU A 51 4.83 3.18 -12.61
C LEU A 51 5.44 2.82 -11.26
N SER A 52 4.65 3.07 -10.22
CA SER A 52 4.91 2.70 -8.83
C SER A 52 3.70 1.97 -8.26
N CYS A 53 3.81 1.44 -7.04
CA CYS A 53 2.68 0.81 -6.35
C CYS A 53 1.48 1.78 -6.25
N ALA A 54 1.77 3.05 -5.96
CA ALA A 54 0.78 4.13 -5.87
C ALA A 54 0.07 4.45 -7.20
N SER A 55 0.57 4.00 -8.34
CA SER A 55 -0.09 4.22 -9.64
C SER A 55 -1.43 3.48 -9.74
N CYS A 56 -1.53 2.30 -9.09
CA CYS A 56 -2.77 1.51 -9.02
C CYS A 56 -3.40 1.55 -7.62
N HIS A 57 -2.60 1.65 -6.56
CA HIS A 57 -3.07 1.73 -5.17
C HIS A 57 -3.08 3.18 -4.67
N LYS A 58 -4.00 3.99 -5.19
CA LYS A 58 -4.01 5.45 -5.04
C LYS A 58 -4.45 5.89 -3.63
N PRO A 59 -3.63 6.59 -2.84
CA PRO A 59 -3.97 6.96 -1.46
C PRO A 59 -5.29 7.74 -1.33
N GLU A 60 -5.57 8.64 -2.28
CA GLU A 60 -6.78 9.46 -2.33
C GLU A 60 -8.07 8.65 -2.54
N PHE A 61 -7.95 7.39 -2.99
CA PHE A 61 -9.06 6.45 -3.17
C PHE A 61 -8.90 5.24 -2.24
N ALA A 62 -8.46 5.50 -1.00
CA ALA A 62 -8.22 4.47 0.00
C ALA A 62 -7.29 3.34 -0.50
N PHE A 63 -6.23 3.71 -1.21
CA PHE A 63 -5.25 2.78 -1.81
C PHE A 63 -5.86 1.78 -2.81
N ALA A 64 -6.96 2.13 -3.45
CA ALA A 64 -7.54 1.41 -4.59
C ALA A 64 -7.39 2.20 -5.89
N ASP A 65 -7.71 1.57 -7.03
CA ASP A 65 -7.86 2.29 -8.29
C ASP A 65 -9.33 2.70 -8.52
N THR A 66 -9.55 3.76 -9.29
CA THR A 66 -10.87 4.19 -9.77
C THR A 66 -11.28 3.49 -11.06
N SER A 67 -10.32 2.89 -11.77
CA SER A 67 -10.60 2.10 -12.96
C SER A 67 -11.11 0.71 -12.60
N ALA A 68 -12.05 0.17 -13.39
CA ALA A 68 -12.49 -1.22 -13.23
C ALA A 68 -11.31 -2.21 -13.29
N VAL A 69 -10.32 -1.91 -14.15
CA VAL A 69 -9.05 -2.64 -14.26
C VAL A 69 -7.94 -1.62 -14.56
N SER A 70 -6.84 -1.70 -13.81
CA SER A 70 -5.71 -0.77 -13.93
C SER A 70 -4.90 -1.00 -15.20
N LEU A 71 -4.19 0.06 -15.60
CA LEU A 71 -3.19 0.02 -16.66
C LEU A 71 -1.80 -0.10 -16.03
N GLY A 72 -1.02 -1.09 -16.47
CA GLY A 72 0.40 -1.18 -16.13
C GLY A 72 1.29 -0.71 -17.29
N VAL A 73 2.51 -1.26 -17.37
CA VAL A 73 3.52 -0.79 -18.33
C VAL A 73 2.99 -0.83 -19.76
N HIS A 74 3.42 0.13 -20.58
CA HIS A 74 2.97 0.28 -21.96
C HIS A 74 1.44 0.40 -22.12
N ASN A 75 0.74 0.88 -21.08
CA ASN A 75 -0.71 0.95 -21.01
C ASN A 75 -1.41 -0.41 -21.19
N ARG A 76 -0.73 -1.51 -20.83
CA ARG A 76 -1.34 -2.84 -20.87
C ARG A 76 -2.39 -2.93 -19.77
N LYS A 77 -3.57 -3.41 -20.13
CA LYS A 77 -4.67 -3.60 -19.18
C LYS A 77 -4.47 -4.91 -18.42
N GLY A 78 -4.65 -4.86 -17.11
CA GLY A 78 -4.69 -6.05 -16.26
C GLY A 78 -5.87 -6.98 -16.58
N VAL A 79 -6.05 -8.01 -15.75
CA VAL A 79 -7.15 -8.98 -15.89
C VAL A 79 -8.18 -8.90 -14.77
N ARG A 80 -7.87 -8.19 -13.68
CA ARG A 80 -8.73 -8.04 -12.50
C ARG A 80 -8.68 -6.60 -12.00
N ASN A 81 -9.67 -6.24 -11.19
CA ASN A 81 -9.66 -5.00 -10.43
C ASN A 81 -8.50 -4.98 -9.42
N THR A 82 -7.93 -3.81 -9.17
CA THR A 82 -6.87 -3.63 -8.15
C THR A 82 -7.52 -3.53 -6.77
N PRO A 83 -7.30 -4.51 -5.86
CA PRO A 83 -7.84 -4.43 -4.51
C PRO A 83 -7.22 -3.26 -3.74
N SER A 84 -7.92 -2.74 -2.74
CA SER A 84 -7.34 -1.73 -1.85
C SER A 84 -6.12 -2.30 -1.09
N ALA A 85 -5.04 -1.52 -0.97
CA ALA A 85 -3.92 -1.86 -0.07
C ALA A 85 -4.14 -1.35 1.37
N MET A 86 -5.31 -0.82 1.71
CA MET A 86 -5.63 -0.36 3.05
C MET A 86 -6.05 -1.54 3.95
N ASN A 87 -5.52 -1.58 5.18
CA ASN A 87 -5.88 -2.55 6.23
C ASN A 87 -5.66 -4.03 5.87
N VAL A 88 -4.70 -4.32 5.00
CA VAL A 88 -4.40 -5.70 4.55
C VAL A 88 -3.33 -6.42 5.37
N SER A 89 -2.73 -5.78 6.39
CA SER A 89 -1.62 -6.37 7.16
C SER A 89 -1.96 -7.67 7.87
N ASN A 90 -3.25 -7.89 8.18
CA ASN A 90 -3.75 -9.09 8.87
C ASN A 90 -4.57 -10.00 7.94
N ALA A 91 -4.50 -9.81 6.62
CA ALA A 91 -5.17 -10.69 5.68
C ALA A 91 -4.54 -12.08 5.72
N ALA A 92 -5.36 -13.13 5.67
CA ALA A 92 -4.87 -14.51 5.68
C ALA A 92 -4.19 -14.92 4.37
N PHE A 93 -4.64 -14.33 3.26
CA PHE A 93 -4.13 -14.56 1.92
C PHE A 93 -4.22 -13.27 1.11
N PHE A 94 -3.38 -13.18 0.07
CA PHE A 94 -3.29 -12.01 -0.79
C PHE A 94 -3.59 -12.36 -2.25
N PHE A 95 -3.96 -11.32 -3.01
CA PHE A 95 -4.63 -11.40 -4.32
C PHE A 95 -6.04 -11.99 -4.28
N TRP A 96 -6.81 -11.72 -5.35
CA TRP A 96 -8.17 -12.24 -5.53
C TRP A 96 -8.28 -13.77 -5.49
N ASP A 97 -7.22 -14.48 -5.85
CA ASP A 97 -7.15 -15.95 -5.84
C ASP A 97 -6.40 -16.51 -4.62
N GLY A 98 -5.96 -15.65 -3.70
CA GLY A 98 -5.28 -16.07 -2.47
C GLY A 98 -3.91 -16.71 -2.69
N ARG A 99 -3.28 -16.54 -3.86
CA ARG A 99 -2.07 -17.28 -4.23
C ARG A 99 -0.79 -16.89 -3.46
N ALA A 100 -0.82 -15.79 -2.72
CA ALA A 100 0.29 -15.37 -1.88
C ALA A 100 -0.12 -15.43 -0.40
N ALA A 101 0.78 -15.94 0.45
CA ALA A 101 0.54 -16.15 1.87
C ALA A 101 0.98 -14.96 2.74
N THR A 102 1.84 -14.09 2.21
CA THR A 102 2.40 -12.93 2.92
C THR A 102 2.40 -11.66 2.07
N LEU A 103 2.49 -10.48 2.71
CA LEU A 103 2.62 -9.20 2.01
C LEU A 103 3.94 -9.11 1.25
N GLU A 104 5.01 -9.63 1.83
CA GLU A 104 6.35 -9.64 1.26
C GLU A 104 6.36 -10.46 -0.03
N GLU A 105 5.75 -11.65 -0.02
CA GLU A 105 5.56 -12.46 -1.22
C GLU A 105 4.67 -11.76 -2.26
N GLN A 106 3.56 -11.15 -1.82
CA GLN A 106 2.65 -10.42 -2.70
C GLN A 106 3.37 -9.27 -3.41
N ALA A 107 4.19 -8.50 -2.71
CA ALA A 107 4.85 -7.29 -3.22
C ALA A 107 5.85 -7.58 -4.36
N LEU A 108 6.46 -8.76 -4.39
CA LEU A 108 7.43 -9.14 -5.43
C LEU A 108 6.78 -9.49 -6.76
N MET A 109 5.53 -9.96 -6.75
CA MET A 109 4.86 -10.44 -7.98
C MET A 109 4.49 -9.32 -8.97
N PRO A 110 3.95 -8.15 -8.55
CA PRO A 110 3.73 -7.00 -9.42
C PRO A 110 4.99 -6.49 -10.12
N ILE A 111 6.13 -6.53 -9.41
CA ILE A 111 7.42 -6.06 -9.91
C ILE A 111 7.77 -6.85 -11.18
N SER A 112 7.69 -8.18 -11.13
CA SER A 112 8.02 -9.06 -12.27
C SER A 112 6.89 -9.28 -13.27
N ASN A 113 5.65 -8.93 -12.94
CA ASN A 113 4.52 -9.17 -13.85
C ASN A 113 4.65 -8.33 -15.13
N PRO A 114 4.63 -8.94 -16.34
CA PRO A 114 4.85 -8.26 -17.61
C PRO A 114 3.74 -7.27 -18.01
N VAL A 115 2.58 -7.35 -17.36
CA VAL A 115 1.46 -6.42 -17.55
C VAL A 115 1.49 -5.28 -16.53
N GLU A 116 2.10 -5.48 -15.36
CA GLU A 116 2.14 -4.49 -14.26
C GLU A 116 3.42 -3.65 -14.33
N MET A 117 4.52 -4.07 -13.69
CA MET A 117 5.77 -3.29 -13.62
C MET A 117 6.90 -3.83 -14.52
N ASN A 118 6.85 -5.11 -14.91
CA ASN A 118 7.71 -5.78 -15.89
C ASN A 118 9.24 -5.69 -15.63
N LEU A 119 9.65 -5.67 -14.37
CA LEU A 119 11.06 -5.69 -13.95
C LEU A 119 11.39 -7.04 -13.29
N PRO A 120 12.38 -7.80 -13.78
CA PRO A 120 12.86 -8.98 -13.06
C PRO A 120 13.28 -8.63 -11.63
N VAL A 121 12.83 -9.43 -10.65
CA VAL A 121 13.07 -9.13 -9.22
C VAL A 121 14.57 -9.12 -8.88
N ASP A 122 15.35 -9.99 -9.51
CA ASP A 122 16.82 -10.04 -9.37
C ASP A 122 17.54 -8.77 -9.86
N SER A 123 16.87 -7.96 -10.68
CA SER A 123 17.35 -6.67 -11.16
C SER A 123 16.85 -5.51 -10.29
N ALA A 124 15.90 -5.77 -9.39
CA ALA A 124 15.28 -4.80 -8.50
C ALA A 124 15.86 -4.82 -7.07
N VAL A 125 16.56 -5.90 -6.69
CA VAL A 125 17.09 -6.17 -5.35
C VAL A 125 18.60 -6.39 -5.39
#